data_AF-A0A7C6TQ20-F1
#
_entry.id   AF-A0A7C6TQ20-F1
#
_cell.length_a   1.000
_cell.length_b   1.000
_cell.length_c   1.000
_cell.angle_alpha   90.00
_cell.angle_beta   90.00
_cell.angle_gamma   90.00
#
_symmetry.space_group_name_H-M   'P 1'
#
loop_
_entity.id
_entity.type
_entity.pdbx_description
1 polymer ?
#
loop_
_entity_poly.entity_id
_entity_poly.type
_entity_poly.pdbx_seq_one_letter_code
_entity_poly.pdbx_strand_id
1 'polypeptide(L)'
;MATTWQNFEIECYNYLKTKYPKAQFKAFGQSNSTSPDIFVSTSHDATFYIEIKSSNAQSGQFVLIPDEKRQCFDYSDRNQTPFFRITQIIIDHMNKNFIQYKSVGSAGQNIDIDKSIFYDWIKCYYSNKRVKYFITKGLDYIIFPIEKISEYFDVTCCYRMKRSGSSSAGSSNVPEIREALRASNIAANVTVNGGDVYVKTNSKIDGKKLQGEKYKYLFRKTENGNYNVRKLSNTTNSNVIFSISLKKYQQDSLDLQSFESSL
;
A
#
# COMPACT_ATOMS: atom_id res chain seq x y z
N MET A 1 -10.37 -15.28 -12.20
CA MET A 1 -9.34 -15.24 -11.15
C MET A 1 -9.00 -13.79 -10.90
N ALA A 2 -9.10 -13.30 -9.66
CA ALA A 2 -8.82 -11.90 -9.36
C ALA A 2 -7.31 -11.65 -9.53
N THR A 3 -6.97 -10.75 -10.44
CA THR A 3 -5.68 -10.08 -10.62
C THR A 3 -5.40 -9.22 -9.37
N THR A 4 -5.05 -9.85 -8.25
CA THR A 4 -4.69 -9.14 -7.03
C THR A 4 -3.21 -8.76 -7.07
N TRP A 5 -2.88 -7.61 -6.49
CA TRP A 5 -1.50 -7.17 -6.26
C TRP A 5 -0.66 -8.25 -5.55
N GLN A 6 -1.27 -9.06 -4.67
CA GLN A 6 -0.63 -10.18 -3.98
C GLN A 6 -0.13 -11.27 -4.95
N ASN A 7 -0.92 -11.61 -5.97
CA ASN A 7 -0.47 -12.58 -6.98
C ASN A 7 0.71 -12.01 -7.77
N PHE A 8 0.68 -10.71 -8.06
CA PHE A 8 1.79 -10.05 -8.74
C PHE A 8 3.07 -10.03 -7.88
N GLU A 9 2.96 -9.86 -6.57
CA GLU A 9 4.10 -9.98 -5.66
C GLU A 9 4.70 -11.39 -5.67
N ILE A 10 3.83 -12.42 -5.63
CA ILE A 10 4.25 -13.83 -5.71
C ILE A 10 4.93 -14.12 -7.06
N GLU A 11 4.38 -13.62 -8.16
CA GLU A 11 4.97 -13.74 -9.50
C GLU A 11 6.39 -13.14 -9.56
N CYS A 12 6.57 -11.91 -9.08
CA CYS A 12 7.87 -11.23 -9.07
C CYS A 12 8.88 -11.96 -8.17
N TYR A 13 8.46 -12.43 -7.00
CA TYR A 13 9.31 -13.21 -6.10
C TYR A 13 9.77 -14.52 -6.76
N ASN A 14 8.84 -15.26 -7.38
CA ASN A 14 9.16 -16.52 -8.07
C ASN A 14 10.07 -16.29 -9.28
N TYR A 15 9.87 -15.20 -10.02
CA TYR A 15 10.75 -14.79 -11.12
C TYR A 15 12.19 -14.59 -10.63
N LEU A 16 12.38 -13.78 -9.58
CA LEU A 16 13.70 -13.51 -9.02
C LEU A 16 14.40 -14.78 -8.55
N LYS A 17 13.69 -15.65 -7.82
CA LYS A 17 14.25 -16.93 -7.35
C LYS A 17 14.66 -17.86 -8.49
N THR A 18 13.86 -17.91 -9.55
CA THR A 18 14.12 -18.80 -10.69
C THR A 18 15.28 -18.27 -11.53
N LYS A 19 15.32 -16.96 -11.76
CA LYS A 19 16.36 -16.32 -12.59
C LYS A 19 17.72 -16.23 -11.88
N TYR A 20 17.72 -16.05 -10.56
CA TYR A 20 18.93 -15.86 -9.76
C TYR A 20 19.02 -16.88 -8.61
N PRO A 21 19.21 -18.19 -8.89
CA PRO A 21 19.12 -19.25 -7.89
C PRO A 21 20.23 -19.22 -6.82
N LYS A 22 21.33 -18.50 -7.09
CA LYS A 22 22.44 -18.32 -6.14
C LYS A 22 22.20 -17.18 -5.14
N ALA A 23 21.26 -16.29 -5.41
CA ALA A 23 20.92 -15.17 -4.54
C ALA A 23 19.84 -15.58 -3.53
N GLN A 24 19.89 -15.00 -2.32
CA GLN A 24 18.93 -15.30 -1.27
C GLN A 24 17.82 -14.26 -1.22
N PHE A 25 16.64 -14.65 -1.68
CA PHE A 25 15.41 -13.85 -1.61
C PHE A 25 14.49 -14.37 -0.51
N LYS A 26 13.91 -13.46 0.27
CA LYS A 26 12.83 -13.76 1.22
C LYS A 26 11.67 -12.79 0.99
N ALA A 27 10.48 -13.33 0.77
CA ALA A 27 9.26 -12.52 0.79
C ALA A 27 9.10 -11.88 2.18
N PHE A 28 8.79 -10.58 2.19
CA PHE A 28 8.71 -9.75 3.38
C PHE A 28 7.47 -8.84 3.28
N GLY A 29 7.02 -8.27 4.40
CA GLY A 29 5.92 -7.29 4.43
C GLY A 29 4.50 -7.84 4.27
N GLN A 30 4.18 -8.68 3.29
CA GLN A 30 2.80 -9.15 3.03
C GLN A 30 1.77 -7.99 3.04
N SER A 31 0.76 -8.04 3.92
CA SER A 31 -0.23 -6.95 4.05
C SER A 31 0.26 -5.75 4.89
N ASN A 32 1.48 -5.80 5.42
CA ASN A 32 2.06 -4.70 6.17
C ASN A 32 2.71 -3.67 5.24
N SER A 33 1.98 -2.59 4.98
CA SER A 33 2.42 -1.48 4.12
C SER A 33 3.66 -0.72 4.62
N THR A 34 4.13 -0.96 5.86
CA THR A 34 5.33 -0.30 6.39
C THR A 34 6.61 -1.03 6.01
N SER A 35 6.52 -2.32 5.70
CA SER A 35 7.66 -3.16 5.31
C SER A 35 7.80 -3.23 3.78
N PRO A 36 9.03 -3.34 3.25
CA PRO A 36 9.26 -3.68 1.84
C PRO A 36 8.85 -5.11 1.51
N ASP A 37 8.76 -5.41 0.21
CA ASP A 37 8.17 -6.68 -0.28
C ASP A 37 9.17 -7.84 -0.34
N ILE A 38 10.42 -7.59 -0.72
CA ILE A 38 11.44 -8.64 -0.85
C ILE A 38 12.71 -8.22 -0.15
N PHE A 39 13.19 -9.06 0.76
CA PHE A 39 14.51 -8.95 1.36
C PHE A 39 15.53 -9.74 0.52
N VAL A 40 16.70 -9.13 0.30
CA VAL A 40 17.85 -9.72 -0.39
C VAL A 40 19.03 -9.78 0.56
N SER A 41 19.61 -10.98 0.69
CA SER A 41 20.92 -11.19 1.33
C SER A 41 21.93 -11.54 0.26
N THR A 42 23.03 -10.80 0.21
CA THR A 42 24.15 -11.07 -0.70
C THR A 42 25.21 -11.92 0.00
N SER A 43 26.13 -12.46 -0.80
CA SER A 43 27.29 -13.22 -0.30
C SER A 43 28.31 -12.37 0.48
N HIS A 44 28.20 -11.03 0.41
CA HIS A 44 29.14 -10.07 0.99
C HIS A 44 28.56 -9.35 2.22
N ASP A 45 27.62 -9.98 2.94
CA ASP A 45 26.88 -9.41 4.09
C ASP A 45 26.11 -8.11 3.82
N ALA A 46 26.03 -7.66 2.56
CA ALA A 46 25.19 -6.54 2.18
C ALA A 46 23.73 -7.00 2.11
N THR A 47 22.84 -6.26 2.77
CA THR A 47 21.40 -6.55 2.78
C THR A 47 20.64 -5.34 2.28
N PHE A 48 19.70 -5.59 1.38
CA PHE A 48 18.82 -4.56 0.84
C PHE A 48 17.44 -5.13 0.55
N TYR A 49 16.51 -4.24 0.20
CA TYR A 49 15.17 -4.63 -0.17
C TYR A 49 14.87 -4.28 -1.64
N ILE A 50 13.96 -5.05 -2.22
CA ILE A 50 13.32 -4.76 -3.49
C ILE A 50 11.85 -4.49 -3.20
N GLU A 51 11.33 -3.40 -3.76
CA GLU A 51 9.90 -3.10 -3.71
C GLU A 51 9.23 -3.48 -5.04
N ILE A 52 8.07 -4.10 -4.97
CA ILE A 52 7.28 -4.54 -6.10
C ILE A 52 6.23 -3.47 -6.41
N LYS A 53 6.16 -3.03 -7.67
CA LYS A 53 5.13 -2.09 -8.14
C LYS A 53 4.45 -2.60 -9.38
N SER A 54 3.13 -2.71 -9.34
CA SER A 54 2.33 -2.89 -10.55
C SER A 54 2.48 -1.67 -11.47
N SER A 55 2.11 -1.84 -12.74
CA SER A 55 2.20 -0.76 -13.74
C SER A 55 1.42 0.49 -13.35
N ASN A 56 0.37 0.36 -12.53
CA ASN A 56 -0.28 1.47 -11.86
C ASN A 56 -0.36 1.16 -10.36
N ALA A 57 0.21 2.02 -9.52
CA ALA A 57 0.32 1.75 -8.10
C ALA A 57 0.36 3.03 -7.25
N GLN A 58 0.09 2.89 -5.95
CA GLN A 58 0.42 3.91 -4.96
C GLN A 58 1.88 3.73 -4.50
N SER A 59 2.58 4.84 -4.27
CA SER A 59 4.02 4.85 -3.96
C SER A 59 4.33 5.70 -2.72
N GLY A 60 3.68 5.36 -1.60
CA GLY A 60 3.82 6.06 -0.33
C GLY A 60 2.77 7.14 -0.08
N GLN A 61 2.68 7.55 1.19
CA GLN A 61 1.74 8.55 1.65
C GLN A 61 2.19 9.13 3.00
N PHE A 62 1.68 10.32 3.34
CA PHE A 62 1.77 10.87 4.70
C PHE A 62 0.49 11.66 5.03
N VAL A 63 0.14 11.68 6.31
CA VAL A 63 -1.04 12.38 6.85
C VAL A 63 -0.67 13.80 7.18
N LEU A 64 -1.53 14.74 6.76
CA LEU A 64 -1.50 16.13 7.18
C LEU A 64 -2.79 16.45 7.94
N ILE A 65 -2.70 17.32 8.93
CA ILE A 65 -3.83 17.77 9.74
C ILE A 65 -4.00 19.27 9.50
N PRO A 66 -5.16 19.74 9.02
CA PRO A 66 -5.41 21.17 8.87
C PRO A 66 -5.53 21.85 10.24
N ASP A 67 -4.79 22.93 10.44
CA ASP A 67 -4.97 23.89 11.52
C ASP A 67 -5.68 25.13 10.94
N GLU A 68 -6.98 25.24 11.20
CA GLU A 68 -7.78 26.35 10.70
C GLU A 68 -7.43 27.70 11.34
N LYS A 69 -6.90 27.70 12.56
CA LYS A 69 -6.52 28.92 13.28
C LYS A 69 -5.23 29.52 12.70
N ARG A 70 -4.24 28.67 12.40
CA ARG A 70 -2.98 29.09 11.75
C ARG A 70 -3.05 29.11 10.23
N GLN A 71 -4.12 28.59 9.64
CA GLN A 71 -4.29 28.41 8.19
C GLN A 71 -3.13 27.63 7.55
N CYS A 72 -2.72 26.54 8.20
CA CYS A 72 -1.64 25.69 7.73
C CYS A 72 -1.94 24.21 7.94
N PHE A 73 -1.10 23.36 7.37
CA PHE A 73 -1.13 21.91 7.56
C PHE A 73 0.03 21.45 8.43
N ASP A 74 -0.29 20.71 9.48
CA ASP A 74 0.70 20.07 10.32
C ASP A 74 0.96 18.64 9.86
N TYR A 75 2.23 18.23 9.93
CA TYR A 75 2.59 16.84 9.73
C TYR A 75 2.14 16.01 10.93
N SER A 76 1.38 14.93 10.69
CA SER A 76 0.88 14.12 11.79
C SER A 76 2.01 13.38 12.52
N ASP A 77 2.07 13.50 13.84
CA ASP A 77 2.98 12.73 14.70
C ASP A 77 2.73 11.20 14.64
N ARG A 78 1.60 10.77 14.06
CA ARG A 78 1.27 9.36 13.86
C ARG A 78 1.78 8.80 12.52
N ASN A 79 2.41 9.63 11.70
CA ASN A 79 3.05 9.16 10.48
C ASN A 79 4.18 8.18 10.83
N GLN A 80 4.22 7.06 10.10
CA GLN A 80 5.31 6.07 10.21
C GLN A 80 6.52 6.46 9.37
N THR A 81 6.36 7.48 8.51
CA THR A 81 7.42 8.03 7.68
C THR A 81 8.04 9.24 8.38
N PRO A 82 9.37 9.33 8.47
CA PRO A 82 10.04 10.51 8.98
C PRO A 82 9.70 11.76 8.17
N PHE A 83 9.81 12.92 8.82
CA PHE A 83 9.71 14.18 8.11
C PHE A 83 10.96 14.42 7.26
N PHE A 84 10.81 14.51 5.94
CA PHE A 84 11.91 14.83 5.03
C PHE A 84 11.88 16.32 4.66
N ARG A 85 13.04 16.93 4.37
CA ARG A 85 13.10 18.32 3.89
C ARG A 85 12.21 18.57 2.67
N ILE A 86 12.12 17.60 1.76
CA ILE A 86 11.26 17.64 0.57
C ILE A 86 9.76 17.63 0.92
N THR A 87 9.38 17.09 2.08
CA THR A 87 8.00 17.12 2.60
C THR A 87 7.56 18.56 2.90
N GLN A 88 8.48 19.40 3.40
CA GLN A 88 8.20 20.81 3.67
C GLN A 88 7.78 21.57 2.41
N ILE A 89 8.40 21.29 1.26
CA ILE A 89 8.06 21.95 -0.01
C ILE A 89 6.60 21.67 -0.41
N ILE A 90 6.12 20.44 -0.20
CA ILE A 90 4.73 20.05 -0.46
C ILE A 90 3.79 20.79 0.51
N ILE A 91 4.14 20.81 1.80
CA ILE A 91 3.34 21.49 2.84
C ILE A 91 3.28 23.00 2.58
N ASP A 92 4.38 23.63 2.19
CA ASP A 92 4.45 25.07 1.91
C ASP A 92 3.56 25.44 0.72
N HIS A 93 3.54 24.61 -0.34
CA HIS A 93 2.61 24.79 -1.45
C HIS A 93 1.15 24.68 -0.98
N MET A 94 0.84 23.68 -0.15
CA MET A 94 -0.51 23.50 0.38
C MET A 94 -0.94 24.65 1.31
N ASN A 95 -0.02 25.16 2.14
CA ASN A 95 -0.27 26.30 3.03
C ASN A 95 -0.56 27.58 2.25
N LYS A 96 0.20 27.85 1.18
CA LYS A 96 -0.07 28.98 0.27
C LYS A 96 -1.47 28.91 -0.37
N ASN A 97 -2.02 27.71 -0.49
CA ASN A 97 -3.32 27.43 -1.07
C ASN A 97 -4.28 26.80 -0.04
N PHE A 98 -4.18 27.19 1.24
CA PHE A 98 -4.84 26.49 2.35
C PHE A 98 -6.35 26.31 2.14
N ILE A 99 -7.04 27.35 1.64
CA ILE A 99 -8.48 27.33 1.38
C ILE A 99 -8.88 26.23 0.38
N GLN A 100 -8.05 25.95 -0.61
CA GLN A 100 -8.29 24.91 -1.61
C GLN A 100 -8.19 23.51 -1.01
N TYR A 101 -7.27 23.30 -0.07
CA TYR A 101 -6.94 21.97 0.45
C TYR A 101 -7.63 21.64 1.79
N LYS A 102 -8.12 22.64 2.56
CA LYS A 102 -8.63 22.41 3.92
C LYS A 102 -9.86 21.50 3.99
N SER A 103 -10.66 21.42 2.92
CA SER A 103 -11.93 20.69 2.89
C SER A 103 -11.99 19.65 1.77
N VAL A 104 -10.95 18.83 1.63
CA VAL A 104 -10.91 17.77 0.61
C VAL A 104 -11.87 16.61 0.92
N GLY A 105 -12.55 16.14 -0.13
CA GLY A 105 -13.36 14.92 -0.13
C GLY A 105 -12.53 13.63 -0.32
N SER A 106 -13.21 12.51 -0.54
CA SER A 106 -12.56 11.24 -0.92
C SER A 106 -11.96 11.25 -2.32
N ALA A 107 -12.50 12.09 -3.22
CA ALA A 107 -11.90 12.34 -4.54
C ALA A 107 -10.54 13.03 -4.42
N GLY A 108 -10.41 13.92 -3.41
CA GLY A 108 -9.21 14.69 -3.17
C GLY A 108 -9.02 15.87 -4.10
N GLN A 109 -7.85 16.48 -3.97
CA GLN A 109 -7.36 17.56 -4.80
C GLN A 109 -5.93 17.23 -5.23
N ASN A 110 -5.63 17.37 -6.53
CA ASN A 110 -4.27 17.20 -7.01
C ASN A 110 -3.37 18.31 -6.48
N ILE A 111 -2.13 17.95 -6.15
CA ILE A 111 -1.08 18.90 -5.80
C ILE A 111 -0.26 19.11 -7.06
N ASP A 112 -0.37 20.30 -7.65
CA ASP A 112 0.32 20.65 -8.90
C ASP A 112 1.58 21.47 -8.59
N ILE A 113 2.68 20.74 -8.38
CA ILE A 113 4.05 21.27 -8.31
C ILE A 113 4.96 20.46 -9.23
N ASP A 114 6.23 20.87 -9.33
CA ASP A 114 7.23 20.13 -10.10
C ASP A 114 7.32 18.67 -9.65
N LYS A 115 7.14 17.74 -10.61
CA LYS A 115 7.16 16.28 -10.35
C LYS A 115 8.49 15.79 -9.79
N SER A 116 9.60 16.49 -10.01
CA SER A 116 10.90 16.19 -9.39
C SER A 116 10.80 16.10 -7.87
N ILE A 117 9.98 16.97 -7.24
CA ILE A 117 9.72 16.97 -5.80
C ILE A 117 9.08 15.65 -5.35
N PHE A 118 8.16 15.11 -6.15
CA PHE A 118 7.51 13.84 -5.86
C PHE A 118 8.45 12.66 -6.03
N TYR A 119 9.26 12.65 -7.10
CA TYR A 119 10.27 11.61 -7.28
C TYR A 119 11.28 11.60 -6.14
N ASP A 120 11.77 12.76 -5.71
CA ASP A 120 12.72 12.85 -4.62
C ASP A 120 12.11 12.46 -3.27
N TRP A 121 10.83 12.80 -3.02
CA TRP A 121 10.11 12.28 -1.86
C TRP A 121 10.03 10.75 -1.87
N ILE A 122 9.69 10.15 -3.01
CA ILE A 122 9.60 8.69 -3.15
C ILE A 122 10.97 8.04 -2.94
N LYS A 123 12.04 8.60 -3.50
CA LYS A 123 13.41 8.12 -3.26
C LYS A 123 13.77 8.18 -1.78
N CYS A 124 13.55 9.31 -1.10
CA CYS A 124 13.79 9.42 0.35
C CYS A 124 12.99 8.38 1.15
N TYR A 125 11.71 8.19 0.81
CA TYR A 125 10.84 7.22 1.46
C TYR A 125 11.37 5.78 1.34
N TYR A 126 11.78 5.38 0.15
CA TYR A 126 12.27 4.03 -0.12
C TYR A 126 13.71 3.79 0.37
N SER A 127 14.59 4.78 0.22
CA SER A 127 15.94 4.75 0.80
C SER A 127 15.91 4.60 2.32
N ASN A 128 14.98 5.29 3.01
CA ASN A 128 14.80 5.14 4.46
C ASN A 128 14.39 3.72 4.87
N LYS A 129 13.77 2.96 3.96
CA LYS A 129 13.44 1.53 4.14
C LYS A 129 14.52 0.58 3.62
N ARG A 130 15.69 1.11 3.22
CA ARG A 130 16.80 0.35 2.61
C ARG A 130 16.40 -0.39 1.32
N VAL A 131 15.38 0.10 0.61
CA VAL A 131 15.05 -0.39 -0.72
C VAL A 131 16.07 0.18 -1.70
N LYS A 132 16.69 -0.70 -2.50
CA LYS A 132 17.66 -0.28 -3.55
C LYS A 132 17.09 -0.37 -4.95
N TYR A 133 16.18 -1.30 -5.19
CA TYR A 133 15.62 -1.57 -6.50
C TYR A 133 14.10 -1.66 -6.44
N PHE A 134 13.45 -1.29 -7.53
CA PHE A 134 12.08 -1.68 -7.81
C PHE A 134 12.07 -2.87 -8.78
N ILE A 135 11.03 -3.69 -8.69
CA ILE A 135 10.63 -4.61 -9.76
C ILE A 135 9.18 -4.31 -10.19
N THR A 136 8.97 -4.29 -11.49
CA THR A 136 7.65 -4.11 -12.13
C THR A 136 7.55 -5.00 -13.36
N LYS A 137 6.44 -4.91 -14.11
CA LYS A 137 6.19 -5.71 -15.31
C LYS A 137 5.63 -4.83 -16.41
N GLY A 138 6.43 -4.68 -17.48
CA GLY A 138 6.05 -4.08 -18.74
C GLY A 138 5.74 -5.16 -19.77
N LEU A 139 6.54 -5.25 -20.83
CA LEU A 139 6.53 -6.41 -21.74
C LEU A 139 7.08 -7.68 -21.06
N ASP A 140 8.09 -7.51 -20.21
CA ASP A 140 8.64 -8.52 -19.31
C ASP A 140 8.90 -7.86 -17.94
N TYR A 141 9.46 -8.60 -16.98
CA TYR A 141 9.91 -8.05 -15.71
C TYR A 141 11.01 -6.99 -15.91
N ILE A 142 10.86 -5.88 -15.21
CA ILE A 142 11.77 -4.74 -15.25
C ILE A 142 12.27 -4.50 -13.84
N ILE A 143 13.59 -4.52 -13.64
CA ILE A 143 14.29 -4.25 -12.40
C ILE A 143 15.16 -3.01 -12.61
N PHE A 144 15.05 -2.03 -11.72
CA PHE A 144 15.82 -0.79 -11.83
C PHE A 144 16.10 -0.14 -10.48
N PRO A 145 17.21 0.61 -10.33
CA PRO A 145 17.53 1.32 -9.09
C PRO A 145 16.46 2.36 -8.73
N ILE A 146 16.18 2.56 -7.44
CA ILE A 146 15.18 3.55 -7.00
C ILE A 146 15.50 4.98 -7.47
N GLU A 147 16.78 5.30 -7.65
CA GLU A 147 17.25 6.61 -8.14
C GLU A 147 16.73 6.94 -9.54
N LYS A 148 16.41 5.91 -10.34
CA LYS A 148 15.92 6.04 -11.71
C LYS A 148 14.41 6.01 -11.83
N ILE A 149 13.65 6.10 -10.73
CA ILE A 149 12.18 6.02 -10.78
C ILE A 149 11.53 6.98 -11.79
N SER A 150 12.11 8.17 -11.99
CA SER A 150 11.61 9.17 -12.94
C SER A 150 11.78 8.76 -14.41
N GLU A 151 12.65 7.80 -14.72
CA GLU A 151 12.79 7.24 -16.07
C GLU A 151 11.71 6.19 -16.36
N TYR A 152 11.28 5.45 -15.33
CA TYR A 152 10.37 4.30 -15.48
C TYR A 152 8.91 4.64 -15.24
N PHE A 153 8.61 5.54 -14.32
CA PHE A 153 7.24 5.88 -13.92
C PHE A 153 6.96 7.37 -14.12
N ASP A 154 5.76 7.70 -14.56
CA ASP A 154 5.16 9.01 -14.28
C ASP A 154 4.64 9.05 -12.84
N VAL A 155 4.59 10.22 -12.22
CA VAL A 155 4.11 10.41 -10.84
C VAL A 155 3.09 11.54 -10.76
N THR A 156 2.04 11.30 -9.99
CA THR A 156 1.05 12.28 -9.59
C THR A 156 0.88 12.28 -8.07
N CYS A 157 0.45 13.40 -7.52
CA CYS A 157 0.26 13.57 -6.08
C CYS A 157 -1.12 14.17 -5.80
N CYS A 158 -1.82 13.59 -4.83
CA CYS A 158 -3.17 13.99 -4.46
C CYS A 158 -3.28 14.12 -2.94
N TYR A 159 -3.90 15.20 -2.45
CA TYR A 159 -4.35 15.30 -1.07
C TYR A 159 -5.81 14.88 -0.99
N ARG A 160 -6.09 13.77 -0.27
CA ARG A 160 -7.44 13.20 -0.23
C ARG A 160 -7.77 12.56 1.11
N MET A 161 -9.05 12.52 1.44
CA MET A 161 -9.55 11.66 2.51
C MET A 161 -9.42 10.19 2.11
N LYS A 162 -8.73 9.40 2.94
CA LYS A 162 -8.63 7.94 2.82
C LYS A 162 -9.06 7.33 4.16
N ARG A 163 -10.03 6.42 4.08
CA ARG A 163 -10.36 5.56 5.21
C ARG A 163 -9.19 4.63 5.48
N SER A 164 -8.87 4.42 6.75
CA SER A 164 -7.89 3.43 7.15
C SER A 164 -8.29 2.02 6.69
N GLY A 165 -7.31 1.13 6.59
CA GLY A 165 -7.50 -0.24 6.10
C GLY A 165 -8.47 -1.09 6.95
N SER A 166 -8.59 -2.35 6.58
CA SER A 166 -9.35 -3.33 7.37
C SER A 166 -8.42 -4.19 8.21
N SER A 167 -8.83 -4.50 9.44
CA SER A 167 -8.12 -5.41 10.33
C SER A 167 -8.82 -6.77 10.39
N SER A 168 -8.19 -7.74 11.04
CA SER A 168 -8.93 -8.89 11.56
C SER A 168 -10.13 -8.40 12.38
N ALA A 169 -11.25 -9.12 12.27
CA ALA A 169 -12.40 -8.83 13.10
C ALA A 169 -12.14 -9.09 14.58
N GLY A 170 -11.34 -10.11 14.94
CA GLY A 170 -11.11 -10.49 16.33
C GLY A 170 -12.33 -11.14 16.99
N SER A 171 -12.07 -12.04 17.94
CA SER A 171 -13.11 -12.80 18.66
C SER A 171 -14.10 -11.91 19.44
N SER A 172 -13.66 -10.76 19.94
CA SER A 172 -14.49 -9.83 20.71
C SER A 172 -15.66 -9.24 19.91
N ASN A 173 -15.60 -9.26 18.58
CA ASN A 173 -16.62 -8.71 17.69
C ASN A 173 -17.61 -9.76 17.17
N VAL A 174 -17.48 -11.03 17.57
CA VAL A 174 -18.38 -12.13 17.15
C VAL A 174 -19.86 -11.85 17.48
N PRO A 175 -20.23 -11.31 18.65
CA PRO A 175 -21.64 -11.00 18.95
C PRO A 175 -22.25 -10.02 17.93
N GLU A 176 -21.52 -8.95 17.61
CA GLU A 176 -21.94 -7.92 16.65
C GLU A 176 -22.05 -8.50 15.22
N ILE A 177 -21.12 -9.37 14.82
CA ILE A 177 -21.13 -10.04 13.52
C ILE A 177 -22.35 -10.97 13.40
N ARG A 178 -22.68 -11.73 14.45
CA ARG A 178 -23.86 -12.60 14.46
C ARG A 178 -25.14 -11.79 14.31
N GLU A 179 -25.23 -10.67 15.00
CA GLU A 179 -26.40 -9.80 14.91
C GLU A 179 -26.54 -9.18 13.51
N ALA A 180 -25.44 -8.70 12.92
CA ALA A 180 -25.43 -8.19 11.55
C ALA A 180 -25.87 -9.25 10.52
N LEU A 181 -25.47 -10.52 10.71
CA LEU A 181 -25.90 -11.64 9.86
C LEU A 181 -27.39 -11.94 10.04
N ARG A 182 -27.90 -11.96 11.29
CA ARG A 182 -29.33 -12.16 11.60
C ARG A 182 -30.20 -11.06 11.03
N ALA A 183 -29.85 -9.81 11.26
CA ALA A 183 -30.56 -8.65 10.71
C ALA A 183 -30.57 -8.64 9.16
N SER A 184 -29.61 -9.33 8.54
CA SER A 184 -29.52 -9.52 7.09
C SER A 184 -30.18 -10.81 6.58
N ASN A 185 -30.88 -11.57 7.44
CA ASN A 185 -31.48 -12.88 7.13
C ASN A 185 -30.48 -13.90 6.55
N ILE A 186 -29.23 -13.90 7.04
CA ILE A 186 -28.19 -14.85 6.62
C ILE A 186 -28.02 -15.93 7.69
N ALA A 187 -28.49 -17.14 7.39
CA ALA A 187 -28.21 -18.32 8.21
C ALA A 187 -26.73 -18.71 8.06
N ALA A 188 -25.98 -18.66 9.16
CA ALA A 188 -24.54 -18.83 9.15
C ALA A 188 -24.02 -19.42 10.45
N ASN A 189 -22.96 -20.23 10.35
CA ASN A 189 -22.14 -20.62 11.47
C ASN A 189 -20.91 -19.70 11.54
N VAL A 190 -20.62 -19.15 12.73
CA VAL A 190 -19.49 -18.25 12.97
C VAL A 190 -18.48 -18.96 13.88
N THR A 191 -17.26 -19.13 13.39
CA THR A 191 -16.14 -19.76 14.12
C THR A 191 -14.98 -18.78 14.27
N VAL A 192 -14.10 -19.06 15.24
CA VAL A 192 -12.87 -18.31 15.46
C VAL A 192 -11.70 -19.28 15.35
N ASN A 193 -10.67 -18.93 14.58
CA ASN A 193 -9.43 -19.69 14.48
C ASN A 193 -8.24 -18.73 14.45
N GLY A 194 -7.26 -18.93 15.34
CA GLY A 194 -6.08 -18.07 15.42
C GLY A 194 -6.37 -16.59 15.68
N GLY A 195 -7.51 -16.27 16.31
CA GLY A 195 -7.99 -14.90 16.53
C GLY A 195 -8.77 -14.30 15.36
N ASP A 196 -8.77 -14.93 14.19
CA ASP A 196 -9.58 -14.54 13.05
C ASP A 196 -10.99 -15.13 13.11
N VAL A 197 -11.97 -14.39 12.58
CA VAL A 197 -13.36 -14.81 12.53
C VAL A 197 -13.70 -15.33 11.14
N TYR A 198 -14.32 -16.50 11.10
CA TYR A 198 -14.77 -17.15 9.87
C TYR A 198 -16.26 -17.41 9.90
N VAL A 199 -16.87 -17.33 8.72
CA VAL A 199 -18.31 -17.55 8.52
C VAL A 199 -18.53 -18.63 7.48
N LYS A 200 -19.32 -19.64 7.83
CA LYS A 200 -19.79 -20.68 6.92
C LYS A 200 -21.28 -20.50 6.68
N THR A 201 -21.65 -20.30 5.42
CA THR A 201 -23.05 -20.12 5.00
C THR A 201 -23.22 -20.58 3.55
N ASN A 202 -24.44 -20.97 3.19
CA ASN A 202 -24.81 -21.25 1.79
C ASN A 202 -25.08 -19.97 1.00
N SER A 203 -25.25 -18.82 1.67
CA SER A 203 -25.42 -17.54 1.02
C SER A 203 -24.13 -17.07 0.33
N LYS A 204 -24.26 -16.48 -0.87
CA LYS A 204 -23.15 -15.84 -1.58
C LYS A 204 -22.91 -14.45 -1.00
N ILE A 205 -21.91 -14.31 -0.14
CA ILE A 205 -21.62 -13.07 0.59
C ILE A 205 -20.20 -12.54 0.35
N ASP A 206 -19.47 -13.08 -0.63
CA ASP A 206 -18.14 -12.57 -0.96
C ASP A 206 -18.19 -11.10 -1.38
N GLY A 207 -17.33 -10.27 -0.78
CA GLY A 207 -17.32 -8.82 -0.99
C GLY A 207 -18.46 -8.05 -0.31
N LYS A 208 -19.44 -8.73 0.30
CA LYS A 208 -20.55 -8.07 1.01
C LYS A 208 -20.01 -7.34 2.24
N LYS A 209 -20.61 -6.18 2.54
CA LYS A 209 -20.36 -5.41 3.76
C LYS A 209 -21.62 -5.39 4.60
N LEU A 210 -21.53 -5.83 5.84
CA LEU A 210 -22.65 -5.75 6.79
C LEU A 210 -22.33 -4.72 7.88
N GLN A 211 -23.31 -3.91 8.23
CA GLN A 211 -23.19 -2.94 9.32
C GLN A 211 -23.53 -3.66 10.62
N GLY A 212 -22.59 -3.66 11.57
CA GLY A 212 -22.87 -3.94 12.96
C GLY A 212 -23.13 -2.66 13.75
N GLU A 213 -23.29 -2.77 15.06
CA GLU A 213 -23.50 -1.63 15.95
C GLU A 213 -22.35 -0.60 15.88
N LYS A 214 -21.10 -1.05 15.92
CA LYS A 214 -19.90 -0.21 16.04
C LYS A 214 -19.09 -0.17 14.76
N TYR A 215 -19.04 -1.28 14.03
CA TYR A 215 -18.17 -1.42 12.87
C TYR A 215 -18.92 -1.99 11.67
N LYS A 216 -18.31 -1.80 10.50
CA LYS A 216 -18.72 -2.46 9.27
C LYS A 216 -17.81 -3.65 9.01
N TYR A 217 -18.39 -4.79 8.66
CA TYR A 217 -17.69 -6.05 8.45
C TYR A 217 -17.72 -6.45 6.97
N LEU A 218 -16.55 -6.74 6.41
CA LEU A 218 -16.37 -7.21 5.03
C LEU A 218 -16.11 -8.72 5.03
N PHE A 219 -16.82 -9.45 4.20
CA PHE A 219 -16.71 -10.90 4.07
C PHE A 219 -15.90 -11.24 2.82
N ARG A 220 -14.88 -12.08 2.95
CA ARG A 220 -14.01 -12.52 1.84
C ARG A 220 -13.96 -14.02 1.77
N LYS A 221 -14.30 -14.58 0.62
CA LYS A 221 -14.26 -16.03 0.40
C LYS A 221 -12.82 -16.52 0.49
N THR A 222 -12.64 -17.62 1.22
CA THR A 222 -11.38 -18.35 1.36
C THR A 222 -11.37 -19.54 0.39
N GLU A 223 -10.20 -20.11 0.16
CA GLU A 223 -10.03 -21.30 -0.69
C GLU A 223 -10.88 -22.49 -0.20
N ASN A 224 -11.03 -22.62 1.12
CA ASN A 224 -11.81 -23.68 1.77
C ASN A 224 -13.34 -23.46 1.69
N GLY A 225 -13.80 -22.45 0.95
CA GLY A 225 -15.23 -22.15 0.77
C GLY A 225 -15.89 -21.37 1.91
N ASN A 226 -15.21 -21.20 3.05
CA ASN A 226 -15.65 -20.32 4.14
C ASN A 226 -15.36 -18.84 3.82
N TYR A 227 -15.90 -17.92 4.61
CA TYR A 227 -15.61 -16.49 4.51
C TYR A 227 -14.78 -16.00 5.69
N ASN A 228 -13.62 -15.40 5.44
CA ASN A 228 -12.89 -14.62 6.45
C ASN A 228 -13.58 -13.26 6.64
N VAL A 229 -13.73 -12.83 7.89
CA VAL A 229 -14.38 -11.56 8.24
C VAL A 229 -13.34 -10.52 8.59
N ARG A 230 -13.36 -9.39 7.87
CA ARG A 230 -12.50 -8.23 8.11
C ARG A 230 -13.33 -7.10 8.71
N LYS A 231 -12.80 -6.45 9.75
CA LYS A 231 -13.39 -5.25 10.35
C LYS A 231 -12.88 -4.02 9.61
N LEU A 232 -13.78 -3.21 9.08
CA LEU A 232 -13.44 -1.94 8.42
C LEU A 232 -13.24 -0.85 9.47
N SER A 233 -12.16 -0.07 9.34
CA SER A 233 -11.91 1.06 10.23
C SER A 233 -12.96 2.18 10.04
N ASN A 234 -13.26 2.89 11.13
CA ASN A 234 -14.07 4.10 11.09
C ASN A 234 -13.20 5.36 10.88
N THR A 235 -11.89 5.25 11.10
CA THR A 235 -10.96 6.38 10.97
C THR A 235 -10.78 6.76 9.50
N THR A 236 -11.03 8.04 9.22
CA THR A 236 -10.78 8.66 7.91
C THR A 236 -9.87 9.84 8.13
N ASN A 237 -8.69 9.79 7.51
CA ASN A 237 -7.71 10.87 7.58
C ASN A 237 -7.48 11.41 6.18
N SER A 238 -7.06 12.66 6.10
CA SER A 238 -6.57 13.24 4.84
C SER A 238 -5.07 12.99 4.71
N ASN A 239 -4.66 12.50 3.56
CA ASN A 239 -3.26 12.17 3.30
C ASN A 239 -2.85 12.66 1.92
N VAL A 240 -1.61 13.15 1.87
CA VAL A 240 -0.86 13.30 0.63
C VAL A 240 -0.47 11.90 0.17
N ILE A 241 -0.86 11.54 -1.04
CA ILE A 241 -0.63 10.21 -1.60
C ILE A 241 -0.05 10.30 -3.01
N PHE A 242 0.99 9.52 -3.25
CA PHE A 242 1.67 9.46 -4.53
C PHE A 242 1.14 8.28 -5.34
N SER A 243 0.81 8.53 -6.60
CA SER A 243 0.42 7.50 -7.56
C SER A 243 1.40 7.49 -8.70
N ILE A 244 1.83 6.30 -9.11
CA ILE A 244 2.80 6.09 -10.18
C ILE A 244 2.17 5.27 -11.30
N SER A 245 2.54 5.60 -12.54
CA SER A 245 2.11 4.91 -13.76
C SER A 245 3.31 4.61 -14.65
N LEU A 246 3.50 3.34 -15.03
CA LEU A 246 4.64 2.88 -15.81
C LEU A 246 4.63 3.54 -17.19
N LYS A 247 5.78 4.08 -17.60
CA LYS A 247 5.98 4.70 -18.92
C LYS A 247 7.11 4.06 -19.74
N LYS A 248 8.04 3.34 -19.11
CA LYS A 248 9.09 2.54 -19.78
C LYS A 248 8.75 1.06 -19.64
N TYR A 249 8.45 0.40 -20.77
CA TYR A 249 7.94 -0.98 -20.80
C TYR A 249 9.00 -2.03 -21.10
N GLN A 250 10.26 -1.62 -21.25
CA GLN A 250 11.40 -2.48 -21.57
C GLN A 250 12.49 -2.31 -20.51
N GLN A 251 13.17 -3.41 -20.20
CA GLN A 251 14.33 -3.42 -19.32
C GLN A 251 15.50 -2.67 -19.95
N ASP A 252 16.14 -1.81 -19.16
CA ASP A 252 17.43 -1.23 -19.50
C ASP A 252 18.55 -2.20 -19.11
N SER A 253 19.47 -2.48 -20.03
CA SER A 253 20.55 -3.46 -19.79
C SER A 253 21.52 -3.00 -18.72
N LEU A 254 21.80 -1.70 -18.61
CA LEU A 254 22.71 -1.17 -17.59
C LEU A 254 22.11 -1.25 -16.19
N ASP A 255 20.80 -1.03 -16.08
CA ASP A 255 20.09 -1.16 -14.80
C ASP A 255 20.00 -2.61 -14.34
N LEU A 256 19.78 -3.53 -15.28
CA LEU A 256 19.83 -4.96 -14.99
C LEU A 256 21.23 -5.39 -14.55
N GLN A 257 22.27 -4.94 -15.25
CA GLN A 257 23.66 -5.24 -14.90
C GLN A 257 24.02 -4.68 -13.51
N SER A 258 23.55 -3.48 -13.18
CA SER A 258 23.70 -2.90 -11.83
C SER A 258 23.05 -3.79 -10.77
N PHE A 259 21.82 -4.26 -11.02
CA PHE A 259 21.13 -5.16 -10.12
C PHE A 259 21.90 -6.48 -9.94
N GLU A 260 22.30 -7.11 -11.04
CA GLU A 260 23.02 -8.39 -11.02
C GLU A 260 24.37 -8.29 -10.31
N SER A 261 25.07 -7.17 -10.49
CA SER A 261 26.33 -6.89 -9.78
C SER A 261 26.14 -6.65 -8.28
N SER A 262 24.90 -6.44 -7.83
CA SER A 262 24.58 -6.20 -6.42
C SER A 262 24.07 -7.42 -5.67
N LEU A 263 23.90 -8.58 -6.33
CA LEU A 263 23.49 -9.86 -5.75
C LEU A 263 24.70 -10.64 -5.20
#